data_AF-A0A023WQI6-F1
#
_entry.id   AF-A0A023WQI6-F1
#
_cell.length_a   1.000
_cell.length_b   1.000
_cell.length_c   1.000
_cell.angle_alpha   90.00
_cell.angle_beta   90.00
_cell.angle_gamma   90.00
#
_symmetry.space_group_name_H-M   'P 1'
#
loop_
_entity.id
_entity.type
_entity.pdbx_description
1 polymer ?
#
loop_
_entity_poly.entity_id
_entity_poly.type
_entity_poly.pdbx_seq_one_letter_code
_entity_poly.pdbx_strand_id
1 'polypeptide(L)'
;MGRECKRAGTVEILTDVDLVELFSVYRRRFKCYGWNEDKQKSKFHLCHISPAQGKDTVGLLHHQNLFIGGSLANQVHGATAVEGAGLCIKRSSLKNKWLVDEKATDKAVLSKVKSFLGKKLVEYAKTHPIRKSQRFGLAKKIKTEFPKCEVPLAELERMGMTALRKLYASLQEQELYTLSLTPRRTLCVYVEELVRFAEQCSDPTKSSDYAFTAAAVRCVALWVMNQRGEEGFGAIGGEAYGCWFNPVRLKPGQDGSNLRDFAAFTAFSVLQGAKPDRKLISNTLRKYLELVSLDHHDSRNDHGDDWLVHASWVVEDIELFIQQTEKNKDALNTVGLIDGEFLYWWLESRKEALQIASFYEERELTECRSEFDYPDDYFQVEDDYVPSPPVEPWYDPELVPF
;
A
#
# COMPACT_ATOMS: atom_id res chain seq x y z
N MET A 1 2.15 -14.68 20.62
CA MET A 1 1.38 -15.03 21.83
C MET A 1 2.25 -15.08 23.09
N GLY A 2 3.06 -16.12 23.35
CA GLY A 2 3.79 -16.25 24.63
C GLY A 2 4.62 -15.02 25.04
N ARG A 3 5.35 -14.42 24.10
CA ARG A 3 6.09 -13.15 24.32
C ARG A 3 5.18 -11.98 24.72
N GLU A 4 4.00 -11.87 24.10
CA GLU A 4 3.04 -10.80 24.42
C GLU A 4 2.41 -11.02 25.79
N CYS A 5 2.12 -12.27 26.17
CA CYS A 5 1.63 -12.60 27.52
C CYS A 5 2.66 -12.26 28.61
N LYS A 6 3.94 -12.51 28.35
CA LYS A 6 5.04 -12.08 29.24
C LYS A 6 5.09 -10.56 29.34
N ARG A 7 5.06 -9.86 28.19
CA ARG A 7 5.07 -8.40 28.16
C ARG A 7 3.90 -7.80 28.95
N ALA A 8 2.70 -8.34 28.81
CA ALA A 8 1.54 -7.86 29.55
C ALA A 8 1.53 -8.26 31.05
N GLY A 9 2.33 -9.26 31.43
CA GLY A 9 2.35 -9.82 32.79
C GLY A 9 1.15 -10.72 33.11
N THR A 10 0.35 -11.12 32.12
CA THR A 10 -0.83 -11.99 32.31
C THR A 10 -1.22 -12.71 31.02
N VAL A 11 -1.80 -13.91 31.13
CA VAL A 11 -2.43 -14.60 29.98
C VAL A 11 -3.85 -14.11 29.70
N GLU A 12 -4.46 -13.33 30.61
CA GLU A 12 -5.82 -12.79 30.45
C GLU A 12 -5.94 -11.79 29.30
N ILE A 13 -4.83 -11.35 28.70
CA ILE A 13 -4.86 -10.60 27.43
C ILE A 13 -5.48 -11.38 26.28
N LEU A 14 -5.59 -12.71 26.42
CA LEU A 14 -6.21 -13.60 25.43
C LEU A 14 -7.72 -13.79 25.68
N THR A 15 -8.32 -13.01 26.58
CA THR A 15 -9.76 -13.05 26.83
C THR A 15 -10.51 -12.72 25.54
N ASP A 16 -11.53 -13.52 25.22
CA ASP A 16 -12.38 -13.40 24.02
C ASP A 16 -11.65 -13.38 22.67
N VAL A 17 -10.39 -13.82 22.64
CA VAL A 17 -9.61 -13.83 21.40
C VAL A 17 -10.24 -14.69 20.31
N ASP A 18 -10.40 -14.09 19.13
CA ASP A 18 -10.52 -14.81 17.86
C ASP A 18 -9.12 -15.11 17.32
N LEU A 19 -8.72 -16.37 17.39
CA LEU A 19 -7.40 -16.81 16.94
C LEU A 19 -7.24 -16.67 15.42
N VAL A 20 -8.30 -16.94 14.64
CA VAL A 20 -8.25 -16.89 13.18
C VAL A 20 -7.96 -15.45 12.74
N GLU A 21 -8.73 -14.50 13.27
CA GLU A 21 -8.54 -13.09 12.95
C GLU A 21 -7.27 -12.49 13.53
N LEU A 22 -6.88 -12.89 14.75
CA LEU A 22 -5.60 -12.45 15.30
C LEU A 22 -4.44 -12.85 14.38
N PHE A 23 -4.41 -14.12 13.94
CA PHE A 23 -3.39 -14.58 13.01
C PHE A 23 -3.52 -13.98 11.61
N SER A 24 -4.73 -13.58 11.17
CA SER A 24 -4.93 -12.83 9.93
C SER A 24 -4.17 -11.49 9.98
N VAL A 25 -4.25 -10.74 11.08
CA VAL A 25 -3.51 -9.48 11.29
C VAL A 25 -2.00 -9.71 11.31
N TYR A 26 -1.52 -10.74 12.03
CA TYR A 26 -0.09 -11.08 12.02
C TYR A 26 0.41 -11.41 10.60
N ARG A 27 -0.34 -12.20 9.82
CA ARG A 27 0.01 -12.53 8.43
C ARG A 27 0.04 -11.29 7.55
N ARG A 28 -0.96 -10.40 7.69
CA ARG A 28 -1.00 -9.12 6.95
C ARG A 28 0.24 -8.27 7.20
N ARG A 29 0.69 -8.15 8.46
CA ARG A 29 1.93 -7.45 8.80
C ARG A 29 3.15 -7.99 8.04
N PHE A 30 3.28 -9.32 7.93
CA PHE A 30 4.38 -9.92 7.18
C PHE A 30 4.29 -9.63 5.67
N LYS A 31 3.07 -9.56 5.13
CA LYS A 31 2.81 -9.17 3.73
C LYS A 31 3.01 -7.67 3.45
N CYS A 32 3.37 -6.86 4.44
CA CYS A 32 3.80 -5.48 4.20
C CYS A 32 5.25 -5.39 3.69
N TYR A 33 6.02 -6.48 3.78
CA TYR A 33 7.41 -6.62 3.28
C TYR A 33 8.41 -5.55 3.74
N GLY A 34 8.10 -4.78 4.78
CA GLY A 34 8.97 -3.72 5.30
C GLY A 34 10.12 -4.20 6.19
N TRP A 35 10.67 -5.40 5.99
CA TRP A 35 11.83 -5.87 6.76
C TRP A 35 13.12 -5.30 6.17
N ASN A 36 13.92 -4.63 7.00
CA ASN A 36 15.24 -4.15 6.61
C ASN A 36 16.30 -5.11 7.16
N GLU A 37 17.05 -5.77 6.27
CA GLU A 37 18.07 -6.76 6.64
C GLU A 37 19.24 -6.13 7.39
N ASP A 38 19.70 -4.95 6.99
CA ASP A 38 20.86 -4.29 7.62
C ASP A 38 20.58 -3.89 9.07
N LYS A 39 19.40 -3.32 9.32
CA LYS A 39 18.98 -2.84 10.65
C LYS A 39 18.34 -3.94 11.49
N GLN A 40 18.08 -5.12 10.93
CA GLN A 40 17.34 -6.22 11.54
C GLN A 40 16.02 -5.75 12.19
N LYS A 41 15.35 -4.80 11.53
CA LYS A 41 14.15 -4.12 12.04
C LYS A 41 13.10 -4.02 10.94
N SER A 42 11.84 -4.19 11.34
CA SER A 42 10.71 -3.96 10.45
C SER A 42 10.25 -2.51 10.53
N LYS A 43 9.97 -1.91 9.38
CA LYS A 43 9.27 -0.62 9.24
C LYS A 43 7.87 -0.66 9.86
N PHE A 44 7.24 -1.84 9.90
CA PHE A 44 5.87 -2.03 10.35
C PHE A 44 5.81 -2.78 11.69
N HIS A 45 5.12 -2.17 12.64
CA HIS A 45 4.90 -2.71 13.97
C HIS A 45 3.44 -3.11 14.16
N LEU A 46 3.22 -4.11 15.01
CA LEU A 46 1.89 -4.40 15.52
C LEU A 46 1.64 -3.49 16.72
N CYS A 47 0.83 -2.46 16.51
CA CYS A 47 0.53 -1.41 17.46
C CYS A 47 -0.72 -1.80 18.23
N HIS A 48 -0.77 -1.47 19.53
CA HIS A 48 -1.97 -1.65 20.33
C HIS A 48 -2.73 -0.33 20.40
N ILE A 49 -4.06 -0.39 20.33
CA ILE A 49 -4.95 0.74 20.59
C ILE A 49 -4.95 1.05 22.10
N SER A 50 -5.35 0.06 22.90
CA SER A 50 -5.12 0.09 24.34
C SER A 50 -3.79 -0.62 24.67
N PRO A 51 -2.83 0.05 25.33
CA PRO A 51 -1.47 -0.44 25.47
C PRO A 51 -1.38 -1.76 26.24
N ALA A 52 -0.49 -2.64 25.80
CA ALA A 52 -0.22 -3.92 26.48
C ALA A 52 0.25 -3.76 27.94
N GLN A 53 0.82 -2.59 28.29
CA GLN A 53 1.26 -2.25 29.64
C GLN A 53 0.75 -0.85 30.02
N GLY A 54 -0.57 -0.71 30.14
CA GLY A 54 -1.17 0.50 30.71
C GLY A 54 -0.93 0.61 32.22
N LYS A 55 -1.10 1.82 32.76
CA LYS A 55 -0.99 2.11 34.20
C LYS A 55 -2.04 1.33 35.01
N ASP A 56 -3.31 1.53 34.69
CA ASP A 56 -4.44 0.92 35.41
C ASP A 56 -5.12 -0.23 34.63
N THR A 57 -4.78 -0.37 33.35
CA THR A 57 -5.36 -1.35 32.43
C THR A 57 -4.28 -2.14 31.69
N VAL A 58 -4.68 -3.28 31.14
CA VAL A 58 -3.87 -4.12 30.26
C VAL A 58 -4.64 -4.34 28.96
N GLY A 59 -4.08 -3.89 27.84
CA GLY A 59 -4.66 -4.09 26.52
C GLY A 59 -4.74 -5.56 26.13
N LEU A 60 -5.84 -5.94 25.47
CA LEU A 60 -6.05 -7.30 24.99
C LEU A 60 -5.24 -7.57 23.72
N LEU A 61 -4.80 -8.82 23.57
CA LEU A 61 -4.22 -9.34 22.34
C LEU A 61 -5.37 -9.79 21.41
N HIS A 62 -6.13 -8.82 20.92
CA HIS A 62 -7.34 -9.01 20.11
C HIS A 62 -7.19 -8.29 18.76
N HIS A 63 -7.71 -8.85 17.66
CA HIS A 63 -7.58 -8.23 16.33
C HIS A 63 -8.20 -6.82 16.23
N GLN A 64 -9.22 -6.54 17.06
CA GLN A 64 -9.83 -5.21 17.19
C GLN A 64 -9.08 -4.26 18.12
N ASN A 65 -8.05 -4.73 18.83
CA ASN A 65 -7.18 -3.88 19.66
C ASN A 65 -5.79 -3.71 19.04
N LEU A 66 -5.55 -4.31 17.87
CA LEU A 66 -4.25 -4.35 17.21
C LEU A 66 -4.38 -3.78 15.81
N PHE A 67 -3.40 -2.99 15.40
CA PHE A 67 -3.31 -2.49 14.04
C PHE A 67 -1.86 -2.47 13.54
N ILE A 68 -1.69 -2.44 12.23
CA ILE A 68 -0.35 -2.36 11.62
C ILE A 68 -0.01 -0.88 11.45
N GLY A 69 1.07 -0.44 12.10
CA GLY A 69 1.50 0.96 12.05
C GLY A 69 2.98 1.13 11.74
N GLY A 70 3.34 2.33 11.27
CA GLY A 70 4.73 2.72 11.07
C GLY A 70 5.51 2.78 12.38
N SER A 71 6.76 2.36 12.35
CA SER A 71 7.64 2.33 13.52
C SER A 71 7.83 3.70 14.17
N LEU A 72 7.98 4.76 13.38
CA LEU A 72 8.18 6.14 13.85
C LEU A 72 6.97 6.64 14.66
N ALA A 73 5.76 6.59 14.07
CA ALA A 73 4.55 7.06 14.75
C ALA A 73 4.29 6.28 16.05
N ASN A 74 4.54 4.98 16.05
CA ASN A 74 4.44 4.16 17.25
C ASN A 74 5.47 4.51 18.33
N GLN A 75 6.70 4.88 17.93
CA GLN A 75 7.72 5.33 18.89
C GLN A 75 7.38 6.68 19.51
N VAL A 76 6.89 7.62 18.69
CA VAL A 76 6.50 8.96 19.14
C VAL A 76 5.29 8.89 20.09
N HIS A 77 4.30 8.06 19.78
CA HIS A 77 3.10 7.93 20.61
C HIS A 77 3.36 7.26 21.97
N GLY A 78 4.30 6.30 22.00
CA GLY A 78 4.70 5.61 23.22
C GLY A 78 3.57 4.75 23.83
N ALA A 79 3.44 4.81 25.16
CA ALA A 79 2.43 4.05 25.93
C ALA A 79 1.18 4.89 26.27
N THR A 80 1.00 6.03 25.60
CA THR A 80 -0.18 6.88 25.76
C THR A 80 -1.41 6.12 25.25
N ALA A 81 -2.54 6.30 25.93
CA ALA A 81 -3.81 5.69 25.55
C ALA A 81 -4.88 6.77 25.47
N VAL A 82 -5.73 6.71 24.46
CA VAL A 82 -6.96 7.50 24.43
C VAL A 82 -7.97 6.84 25.37
N GLU A 83 -8.57 7.62 26.27
CA GLU A 83 -9.53 7.08 27.23
C GLU A 83 -10.72 6.44 26.51
N GLY A 84 -11.09 5.22 26.94
CA GLY A 84 -12.17 4.45 26.32
C GLY A 84 -11.85 3.89 24.92
N ALA A 85 -10.61 4.01 24.44
CA ALA A 85 -10.18 3.40 23.19
C ALA A 85 -9.58 2.00 23.39
N GLY A 86 -9.86 1.12 22.43
CA GLY A 86 -9.34 -0.24 22.39
C GLY A 86 -9.96 -1.17 23.44
N LEU A 87 -9.57 -2.44 23.36
CA LEU A 87 -10.04 -3.48 24.27
C LEU A 87 -9.01 -3.69 25.38
N CYS A 88 -9.44 -3.62 26.64
CA CYS A 88 -8.57 -3.77 27.80
C CYS A 88 -9.27 -4.38 29.01
N ILE A 89 -8.47 -4.82 29.98
CA ILE A 89 -8.93 -5.31 31.29
C ILE A 89 -8.30 -4.45 32.39
N LYS A 90 -9.07 -4.10 33.43
CA LYS A 90 -8.55 -3.40 34.61
C LYS A 90 -7.57 -4.30 35.36
N ARG A 91 -6.42 -3.77 35.76
CA ARG A 91 -5.42 -4.54 36.51
C ARG A 91 -5.97 -5.12 37.81
N SER A 92 -6.85 -4.39 38.49
CA SER A 92 -7.52 -4.83 39.71
C SER A 92 -8.45 -6.04 39.52
N SER A 93 -8.90 -6.30 38.29
CA SER A 93 -9.73 -7.47 37.96
C SER A 93 -8.94 -8.70 37.52
N LEU A 94 -7.61 -8.60 37.40
CA LEU A 94 -6.76 -9.71 36.99
C LEU A 94 -6.72 -10.78 38.08
N LYS A 95 -6.74 -12.04 37.65
CA LYS A 95 -6.73 -13.19 38.56
C LYS A 95 -5.29 -13.64 38.79
N ASN A 96 -4.88 -13.72 40.06
CA ASN A 96 -3.51 -14.12 40.44
C ASN A 96 -3.01 -15.40 39.77
N LYS A 97 -3.89 -16.39 39.56
CA LYS A 97 -3.53 -17.65 38.87
C LYS A 97 -3.02 -17.45 37.43
N TRP A 98 -3.50 -16.41 36.74
CA TRP A 98 -3.21 -16.11 35.35
C TRP A 98 -2.07 -15.10 35.15
N LEU A 99 -1.55 -14.52 36.24
CA LEU A 99 -0.38 -13.65 36.18
C LEU A 99 0.84 -14.42 35.67
N VAL A 100 1.68 -13.73 34.91
CA VAL A 100 2.91 -14.26 34.32
C VAL A 100 4.08 -13.47 34.89
N ASP A 101 5.00 -14.17 35.54
CA ASP A 101 6.26 -13.60 36.00
C ASP A 101 7.16 -13.29 34.79
N GLU A 102 7.89 -12.17 34.86
CA GLU A 102 8.90 -11.78 33.88
C GLU A 102 9.99 -12.84 33.71
N LYS A 103 10.34 -13.53 34.80
CA LYS A 103 11.34 -14.62 34.82
C LYS A 103 10.77 -15.99 34.40
N ALA A 104 9.47 -16.08 34.11
CA ALA A 104 8.86 -17.35 33.71
C ALA A 104 9.49 -17.87 32.41
N THR A 105 9.77 -19.17 32.33
CA THR A 105 10.26 -19.78 31.09
C THR A 105 9.17 -19.78 30.01
N ASP A 106 9.55 -19.77 28.73
CA ASP A 106 8.57 -19.82 27.63
C ASP A 106 7.66 -21.04 27.72
N LYS A 107 8.20 -22.18 28.17
CA LYS A 107 7.45 -23.42 28.41
C LYS A 107 6.36 -23.23 29.47
N ALA A 108 6.67 -22.54 30.58
CA ALA A 108 5.70 -22.26 31.63
C ALA A 108 4.57 -21.33 31.15
N VAL A 109 4.92 -20.29 30.38
CA VAL A 109 3.93 -19.38 29.81
C VAL A 109 3.03 -20.09 28.80
N LEU A 110 3.59 -20.90 27.91
CA LEU A 110 2.82 -21.70 26.95
C LEU A 110 1.89 -22.69 27.64
N SER A 111 2.32 -23.30 28.75
CA SER A 111 1.46 -24.17 29.56
C SER A 111 0.28 -23.40 30.14
N LYS A 112 0.49 -22.19 30.67
CA LYS A 112 -0.61 -21.32 31.13
C LYS A 112 -1.54 -20.90 30.01
N VAL A 113 -1.00 -20.53 28.84
CA VAL A 113 -1.81 -20.18 27.65
C VAL A 113 -2.68 -21.36 27.22
N LYS A 114 -2.13 -22.58 27.19
CA LYS A 114 -2.88 -23.81 26.87
C LYS A 114 -4.01 -24.04 27.87
N SER A 115 -3.73 -23.87 29.16
CA SER A 115 -4.75 -23.99 30.22
C SER A 115 -5.83 -22.91 30.12
N PHE A 116 -5.46 -21.68 29.73
CA PHE A 116 -6.39 -20.56 29.60
C PHE A 116 -7.31 -20.69 28.38
N LEU A 117 -6.75 -20.95 27.20
CA LEU A 117 -7.51 -21.06 25.95
C LEU A 117 -8.29 -22.38 25.84
N GLY A 118 -7.80 -23.45 26.49
CA GLY A 118 -8.48 -24.74 26.55
C GLY A 118 -8.93 -25.25 25.18
N LYS A 119 -10.24 -25.43 25.02
CA LYS A 119 -10.87 -25.97 23.80
C LYS A 119 -10.64 -25.10 22.56
N LYS A 120 -10.64 -23.76 22.69
CA LYS A 120 -10.43 -22.84 21.54
C LYS A 120 -9.14 -23.12 20.80
N LEU A 121 -8.05 -23.37 21.55
CA LEU A 121 -6.75 -23.68 20.95
C LEU A 121 -6.74 -25.03 20.23
N VAL A 122 -7.44 -26.02 20.79
CA VAL A 122 -7.56 -27.37 20.18
C VAL A 122 -8.38 -27.31 18.90
N GLU A 123 -9.50 -26.59 18.91
CA GLU A 123 -10.35 -26.39 17.72
C GLU A 123 -9.60 -25.65 16.62
N TYR A 124 -8.88 -24.57 16.96
CA TYR A 124 -8.01 -23.89 16.01
C TYR A 124 -6.94 -24.82 15.42
N ALA A 125 -6.29 -25.64 16.26
CA ALA A 125 -5.24 -26.56 15.80
C ALA A 125 -5.76 -27.69 14.89
N LYS A 126 -7.05 -28.06 14.99
CA LYS A 126 -7.68 -29.05 14.08
C LYS A 126 -7.82 -28.50 12.66
N THR A 127 -8.22 -27.25 12.53
CA THR A 127 -8.41 -26.59 11.22
C THR A 127 -7.11 -26.03 10.66
N HIS A 128 -6.18 -25.64 11.54
CA HIS A 128 -4.88 -25.06 11.21
C HIS A 128 -3.75 -25.89 11.83
N PRO A 129 -3.44 -27.08 11.27
CA PRO A 129 -2.43 -27.96 11.82
C PRO A 129 -1.08 -27.24 11.90
N ILE A 130 -0.49 -27.25 13.09
CA ILE A 130 0.82 -26.64 13.34
C ILE A 130 1.87 -27.45 12.59
N ARG A 131 2.24 -26.98 11.40
CA ARG A 131 3.32 -27.58 10.61
C ARG A 131 4.67 -27.24 11.26
N LYS A 132 5.60 -28.20 11.27
CA LYS A 132 6.99 -27.89 11.62
C LYS A 132 7.47 -26.77 10.70
N SER A 133 8.16 -25.78 11.27
CA SER A 133 8.70 -24.67 10.49
C SER A 133 9.55 -25.22 9.34
N GLN A 134 9.35 -24.69 8.13
CA GLN A 134 10.11 -25.05 6.94
C GLN A 134 11.62 -24.98 7.18
N ARG A 135 12.05 -24.09 8.07
CA ARG A 135 13.43 -23.91 8.52
C ARG A 135 14.05 -25.21 9.07
N PHE A 136 13.33 -25.93 9.95
CA PHE A 136 13.81 -27.21 10.48
C PHE A 136 13.83 -28.30 9.40
N GLY A 137 12.86 -28.28 8.49
CA GLY A 137 12.86 -29.16 7.32
C GLY A 137 14.10 -28.94 6.45
N LEU A 138 14.45 -27.69 6.17
CA LEU A 138 15.62 -27.32 5.38
C LEU A 138 16.94 -27.66 6.09
N ALA A 139 17.04 -27.38 7.40
CA ALA A 139 18.21 -27.77 8.20
C ALA A 139 18.46 -29.29 8.15
N LYS A 140 17.39 -30.09 8.30
CA LYS A 140 17.49 -31.54 8.16
C LYS A 140 17.87 -31.96 6.73
N LYS A 141 17.26 -31.34 5.72
CA LYS A 141 17.53 -31.58 4.30
C LYS A 141 19.01 -31.34 3.97
N ILE A 142 19.59 -30.20 4.39
CA ILE A 142 21.01 -29.88 4.23
C ILE A 142 21.87 -31.00 4.80
N LYS A 143 21.61 -31.44 6.03
CA LYS A 143 22.44 -32.47 6.67
C LYS A 143 22.31 -33.85 6.01
N THR A 144 21.14 -34.18 5.46
CA THR A 144 20.89 -35.44 4.77
C THR A 144 21.49 -35.48 3.36
N GLU A 145 21.33 -34.40 2.59
CA GLU A 145 21.81 -34.33 1.19
C GLU A 145 23.31 -34.02 1.10
N PHE A 146 23.86 -33.31 2.09
CA PHE A 146 25.28 -32.95 2.14
C PHE A 146 25.93 -33.47 3.43
N PRO A 147 26.26 -34.77 3.52
CA PRO A 147 26.89 -35.36 4.71
C PRO A 147 28.25 -34.72 5.06
N LYS A 148 28.95 -34.21 4.05
CA LYS A 148 30.23 -33.48 4.17
C LYS A 148 30.08 -32.06 4.75
N CYS A 149 28.85 -31.57 4.93
CA CYS A 149 28.63 -30.29 5.61
C CYS A 149 29.09 -30.40 7.07
N GLU A 150 30.15 -29.66 7.41
CA GLU A 150 30.77 -29.68 8.74
C GLU A 150 29.86 -29.11 9.83
N VAL A 151 28.89 -28.29 9.45
CA VAL A 151 27.96 -27.65 10.40
C VAL A 151 27.08 -28.73 11.07
N PRO A 152 27.07 -28.79 12.42
CA PRO A 152 26.20 -29.70 13.15
C PRO A 152 24.72 -29.36 12.96
N LEU A 153 23.84 -30.35 13.04
CA LEU A 153 22.38 -30.14 12.90
C LEU A 153 21.85 -29.12 13.91
N ALA A 154 22.32 -29.17 15.16
CA ALA A 154 21.90 -28.22 16.20
C ALA A 154 22.22 -26.76 15.85
N GLU A 155 23.29 -26.53 15.09
CA GLU A 155 23.68 -25.19 14.63
C GLU A 155 22.85 -24.76 13.41
N LEU A 156 22.64 -25.67 12.44
CA LEU A 156 21.70 -25.45 11.33
C LEU A 156 20.29 -25.10 11.84
N GLU A 157 19.83 -25.79 12.88
CA GLU A 157 18.55 -25.53 13.54
C GLU A 157 18.49 -24.21 14.31
N ARG A 158 19.62 -23.50 14.49
CA ARG A 158 19.66 -22.13 15.05
C ARG A 158 19.79 -21.05 13.98
N MET A 159 20.27 -21.39 12.79
CA MET A 159 20.39 -20.46 11.66
C MET A 159 19.03 -19.93 11.18
N GLY A 160 19.01 -18.69 10.70
CA GLY A 160 17.84 -18.09 10.06
C GLY A 160 17.53 -18.73 8.70
N MET A 161 16.29 -18.57 8.21
CA MET A 161 15.86 -19.16 6.92
C MET A 161 16.72 -18.68 5.75
N THR A 162 17.06 -17.38 5.71
CA THR A 162 17.92 -16.79 4.67
C THR A 162 19.32 -17.41 4.67
N ALA A 163 19.92 -17.56 5.86
CA ALA A 163 21.24 -18.17 6.00
C ALA A 163 21.25 -19.64 5.57
N LEU A 164 20.20 -20.40 5.94
CA LEU A 164 20.06 -21.80 5.50
C LEU A 164 19.86 -21.90 3.98
N ARG A 165 19.09 -21.01 3.36
CA ARG A 165 18.93 -20.99 1.90
C ARG A 165 20.24 -20.64 1.18
N LYS A 166 20.98 -19.64 1.67
CA LYS A 166 22.32 -19.29 1.16
C LYS A 166 23.27 -20.48 1.25
N LEU A 167 23.31 -21.16 2.40
CA LEU A 167 24.14 -22.36 2.59
C LEU A 167 23.72 -23.51 1.67
N TYR A 168 22.42 -23.75 1.52
CA TYR A 168 21.92 -24.80 0.64
C TYR A 168 22.27 -24.53 -0.83
N ALA A 169 22.11 -23.28 -1.29
CA ALA A 169 22.46 -22.86 -2.64
C ALA A 169 23.99 -22.97 -2.89
N SER A 170 24.81 -22.55 -1.92
CA SER A 170 26.28 -22.68 -2.03
C SER A 170 26.74 -24.14 -2.09
N LEU A 171 26.09 -25.04 -1.35
CA LEU A 171 26.39 -26.47 -1.38
C LEU A 171 25.94 -27.14 -2.69
N GLN A 172 24.97 -26.56 -3.39
CA GLN A 172 24.51 -27.00 -4.71
C GLN A 172 25.25 -26.34 -5.87
N GLU A 173 26.18 -25.41 -5.59
CA GLU A 173 26.83 -24.57 -6.60
C GLU A 173 25.82 -23.84 -7.49
N GLN A 174 24.68 -23.46 -6.90
CA GLN A 174 23.61 -22.74 -7.58
C GLN A 174 23.49 -21.32 -7.04
N GLU A 175 23.07 -20.40 -7.90
CA GLU A 175 22.69 -19.06 -7.46
C GLU A 175 21.39 -19.12 -6.64
N LEU A 176 21.37 -18.37 -5.54
CA LEU A 176 20.18 -18.26 -4.72
C LEU A 176 19.15 -17.41 -5.45
N TYR A 177 18.07 -18.04 -5.93
CA TYR A 177 16.89 -17.31 -6.35
C TYR A 177 16.32 -16.48 -5.18
N THR A 178 16.30 -15.17 -5.34
CA THR A 178 15.70 -14.24 -4.39
C THR A 178 14.57 -13.48 -5.07
N LEU A 179 13.36 -13.59 -4.51
CA LEU A 179 12.24 -12.78 -4.94
C LEU A 179 12.35 -11.43 -4.22
N SER A 180 12.66 -10.37 -4.97
CA SER A 180 12.56 -9.00 -4.45
C SER A 180 11.09 -8.61 -4.40
N LEU A 181 10.57 -8.42 -3.20
CA LEU A 181 9.19 -7.98 -2.99
C LEU A 181 9.19 -6.51 -2.61
N THR A 182 8.45 -5.71 -3.36
CA THR A 182 8.34 -4.27 -3.12
C THR A 182 7.68 -4.02 -1.76
N PRO A 183 8.36 -3.30 -0.84
CA PRO A 183 7.79 -2.99 0.46
C PRO A 183 6.60 -2.06 0.30
N ARG A 184 5.53 -2.37 1.03
CA ARG A 184 4.32 -1.54 0.99
C ARG A 184 4.59 -0.18 1.62
N ARG A 185 3.89 0.84 1.12
CA ARG A 185 3.99 2.20 1.66
C ARG A 185 3.12 2.34 2.91
N THR A 186 3.58 3.17 3.84
CA THR A 186 2.90 3.36 5.13
C THR A 186 1.48 3.90 4.96
N LEU A 187 1.27 4.81 4.01
CA LEU A 187 -0.06 5.34 3.68
C LEU A 187 -1.01 4.22 3.20
N CYS A 188 -0.55 3.30 2.35
CA CYS A 188 -1.37 2.16 1.91
C CYS A 188 -1.79 1.26 3.08
N VAL A 189 -0.84 0.94 3.97
CA VAL A 189 -1.13 0.14 5.15
C VAL A 189 -2.12 0.83 6.06
N TYR A 190 -2.01 2.16 6.23
CA TYR A 190 -2.97 2.92 7.02
C TYR A 190 -4.36 2.98 6.38
N VAL A 191 -4.48 3.15 5.07
CA VAL A 191 -5.79 3.10 4.37
C VAL A 191 -6.46 1.76 4.63
N GLU A 192 -5.74 0.64 4.47
CA GLU A 192 -6.31 -0.69 4.72
C GLU A 192 -6.71 -0.92 6.16
N GLU A 193 -5.89 -0.49 7.11
CA GLU A 193 -6.22 -0.64 8.52
C GLU A 193 -7.42 0.22 8.89
N LEU A 194 -7.50 1.47 8.42
CA LEU A 194 -8.66 2.33 8.63
C LEU A 194 -9.93 1.72 8.01
N VAL A 195 -9.87 1.21 6.78
CA VAL A 195 -11.00 0.51 6.14
C VAL A 195 -11.42 -0.71 6.95
N ARG A 196 -10.46 -1.54 7.38
CA ARG A 196 -10.74 -2.70 8.24
C ARG A 196 -11.44 -2.31 9.53
N PHE A 197 -11.01 -1.23 10.18
CA PHE A 197 -11.67 -0.75 11.40
C PHE A 197 -13.03 -0.14 11.11
N ALA A 198 -13.22 0.54 9.98
CA ALA A 198 -14.53 1.03 9.56
C ALA A 198 -15.53 -0.12 9.40
N GLU A 199 -15.13 -1.21 8.75
CA GLU A 199 -15.96 -2.41 8.52
C GLU A 199 -16.27 -3.20 9.80
N GLN A 200 -15.30 -3.28 10.72
CA GLN A 200 -15.43 -4.06 11.96
C GLN A 200 -16.08 -3.28 13.12
N CYS A 201 -16.22 -1.96 12.99
CA CYS A 201 -16.76 -1.12 14.05
C CYS A 201 -18.28 -1.15 14.08
N SER A 202 -18.85 -1.48 15.23
CA SER A 202 -20.31 -1.46 15.44
C SER A 202 -20.88 -0.06 15.65
N ASP A 203 -20.05 0.93 16.01
CA ASP A 203 -20.45 2.32 16.18
C ASP A 203 -20.40 3.05 14.83
N PRO A 204 -21.56 3.49 14.28
CA PRO A 204 -21.61 4.14 12.97
C PRO A 204 -20.80 5.43 12.90
N THR A 205 -20.68 6.17 14.01
CA THR A 205 -19.94 7.42 14.05
C THR A 205 -18.45 7.16 13.94
N LYS A 206 -17.93 6.19 14.73
CA LYS A 206 -16.53 5.77 14.66
C LYS A 206 -16.19 5.12 13.32
N SER A 207 -17.10 4.30 12.78
CA SER A 207 -16.95 3.73 11.43
C SER A 207 -16.80 4.84 10.38
N SER A 208 -17.66 5.86 10.43
CA SER A 208 -17.58 7.03 9.54
C SER A 208 -16.28 7.81 9.73
N ASP A 209 -15.79 7.96 10.95
CA ASP A 209 -14.52 8.64 11.25
C ASP A 209 -13.31 7.89 10.65
N TYR A 210 -13.30 6.55 10.75
CA TYR A 210 -12.29 5.73 10.09
C TYR A 210 -12.38 5.84 8.57
N ALA A 211 -13.58 5.74 7.99
CA ALA A 211 -13.79 5.84 6.54
C ALA A 211 -13.36 7.22 5.99
N PHE A 212 -13.73 8.30 6.67
CA PHE A 212 -13.31 9.65 6.30
C PHE A 212 -11.78 9.80 6.35
N THR A 213 -11.15 9.30 7.41
CA THR A 213 -9.69 9.35 7.55
C THR A 213 -9.01 8.49 6.48
N ALA A 214 -9.57 7.32 6.13
CA ALA A 214 -9.06 6.48 5.06
C ALA A 214 -9.09 7.21 3.72
N ALA A 215 -10.17 7.92 3.41
CA ALA A 215 -10.29 8.76 2.22
C ALA A 215 -9.21 9.85 2.19
N ALA A 216 -8.99 10.56 3.30
CA ALA A 216 -7.95 11.58 3.41
C ALA A 216 -6.54 11.04 3.16
N VAL A 217 -6.19 9.91 3.78
CA VAL A 217 -4.89 9.27 3.58
C VAL A 217 -4.73 8.77 2.15
N ARG A 218 -5.81 8.25 1.54
CA ARG A 218 -5.84 7.83 0.14
C ARG A 218 -5.56 9.00 -0.80
N CYS A 219 -6.17 10.17 -0.59
CA CYS A 219 -5.88 11.36 -1.42
C CYS A 219 -4.39 11.76 -1.38
N VAL A 220 -3.76 11.71 -0.21
CA VAL A 220 -2.31 11.97 -0.10
C VAL A 220 -1.50 10.88 -0.78
N ALA A 221 -1.90 9.61 -0.66
CA ALA A 221 -1.24 8.50 -1.35
C ALA A 221 -1.30 8.63 -2.88
N LEU A 222 -2.41 9.13 -3.44
CA LEU A 222 -2.54 9.41 -4.88
C LEU A 222 -1.55 10.45 -5.37
N TRP A 223 -1.29 11.48 -4.58
CA TRP A 223 -0.27 12.45 -4.95
C TRP A 223 1.15 11.84 -4.86
N VAL A 224 1.43 11.04 -3.82
CA VAL A 224 2.75 10.44 -3.60
C VAL A 224 3.09 9.41 -4.68
N MET A 225 2.14 8.56 -5.07
CA MET A 225 2.39 7.52 -6.09
C MET A 225 2.78 8.10 -7.45
N ASN A 226 2.40 9.36 -7.72
CA ASN A 226 2.73 10.06 -8.97
C ASN A 226 4.10 10.75 -8.93
N GLN A 227 4.84 10.64 -7.82
CA GLN A 227 6.20 11.16 -7.72
C GLN A 227 7.22 10.12 -8.23
N ARG A 228 8.29 10.59 -8.86
CA ARG A 228 9.35 9.71 -9.40
C ARG A 228 9.99 8.88 -8.28
N GLY A 229 10.08 7.56 -8.49
CA GLY A 229 10.73 6.62 -7.55
C GLY A 229 9.86 6.17 -6.37
N GLU A 230 8.57 6.52 -6.35
CA GLU A 230 7.64 6.11 -5.30
C GLU A 230 6.88 4.83 -5.70
N GLU A 231 7.39 3.67 -5.29
CA GLU A 231 6.74 2.37 -5.52
C GLU A 231 5.92 1.85 -4.32
N GLY A 232 5.21 0.73 -4.48
CA GLY A 232 4.53 0.04 -3.37
C GLY A 232 3.14 0.57 -3.03
N PHE A 233 2.48 1.16 -4.03
CA PHE A 233 1.13 1.74 -3.97
C PHE A 233 0.05 0.90 -4.68
N GLY A 234 0.35 -0.32 -5.15
CA GLY A 234 -0.57 -1.14 -5.95
C GLY A 234 -1.98 -1.33 -5.37
N ALA A 235 -2.12 -1.37 -4.03
CA ALA A 235 -3.43 -1.46 -3.38
C ALA A 235 -4.31 -0.20 -3.49
N ILE A 236 -3.74 0.94 -3.92
CA ILE A 236 -4.43 2.22 -4.13
C ILE A 236 -4.46 2.57 -5.61
N GLY A 237 -3.35 2.40 -6.32
CA GLY A 237 -3.23 2.77 -7.72
C GLY A 237 -3.72 1.69 -8.69
N GLY A 238 -3.68 0.42 -8.31
CA GLY A 238 -3.61 -0.68 -9.29
C GLY A 238 -2.20 -0.78 -9.89
N GLU A 239 -1.81 -1.96 -10.37
CA GLU A 239 -0.54 -2.19 -11.07
C GLU A 239 -0.82 -2.61 -12.52
N ALA A 240 -1.68 -1.85 -13.20
CA ALA A 240 -2.08 -2.15 -14.58
C ALA A 240 -1.10 -1.53 -15.58
N TYR A 241 -0.67 -2.33 -16.55
CA TYR A 241 0.22 -1.88 -17.61
C TYR A 241 -0.44 -0.81 -18.48
N GLY A 242 0.29 0.28 -18.74
CA GLY A 242 -0.17 1.40 -19.57
C GLY A 242 -1.20 2.31 -18.90
N CYS A 243 -1.94 1.85 -17.89
CA CYS A 243 -2.97 2.66 -17.23
C CYS A 243 -2.38 3.69 -16.26
N TRP A 244 -3.03 4.85 -16.15
CA TRP A 244 -2.66 5.86 -15.18
C TRP A 244 -3.84 6.72 -14.72
N PHE A 245 -3.78 7.18 -13.48
CA PHE A 245 -4.78 8.08 -12.90
C PHE A 245 -4.10 9.12 -12.02
N ASN A 246 -4.05 10.37 -12.50
CA ASN A 246 -3.25 11.45 -11.92
C ASN A 246 -4.12 12.63 -11.46
N PRO A 247 -5.03 12.43 -10.48
CA PRO A 247 -6.05 13.43 -10.21
C PRO A 247 -5.54 14.64 -9.45
N VAL A 248 -4.45 14.50 -8.68
CA VAL A 248 -3.99 15.54 -7.76
C VAL A 248 -2.51 15.85 -7.94
N ARG A 249 -2.18 17.14 -7.78
CA ARG A 249 -0.80 17.63 -7.68
C ARG A 249 -0.60 18.48 -6.44
N LEU A 250 0.66 18.67 -6.05
CA LEU A 250 1.00 19.58 -4.97
C LEU A 250 0.91 21.03 -5.47
N LYS A 251 0.30 21.91 -4.68
CA LYS A 251 0.26 23.35 -4.98
C LYS A 251 1.67 23.96 -4.94
N PRO A 252 1.96 24.96 -5.78
CA PRO A 252 3.27 25.63 -5.78
C PRO A 252 3.66 26.14 -4.39
N GLY A 253 4.93 25.95 -4.02
CA GLY A 253 5.49 26.44 -2.76
C GLY A 253 5.11 25.64 -1.50
N GLN A 254 4.35 24.55 -1.62
CA GLN A 254 4.05 23.67 -0.48
C GLN A 254 5.13 22.58 -0.31
N ASP A 255 5.36 22.16 0.93
CA ASP A 255 6.26 21.04 1.24
C ASP A 255 5.48 19.73 1.35
N GLY A 256 5.65 18.87 0.35
CA GLY A 256 5.00 17.57 0.31
C GLY A 256 5.39 16.62 1.45
N SER A 257 6.53 16.82 2.11
CA SER A 257 6.95 16.00 3.26
C SER A 257 6.05 16.24 4.47
N ASN A 258 5.73 17.51 4.74
CA ASN A 258 4.80 17.88 5.81
C ASN A 258 3.39 17.30 5.58
N LEU A 259 2.93 17.26 4.32
CA LEU A 259 1.65 16.63 3.99
C LEU A 259 1.67 15.11 4.25
N ARG A 260 2.75 14.42 3.88
CA ARG A 260 2.92 12.98 4.13
C ARG A 260 2.89 12.68 5.63
N ASP A 261 3.65 13.44 6.41
CA ASP A 261 3.71 13.27 7.85
C ASP A 261 2.36 13.58 8.49
N PHE A 262 1.70 14.67 8.09
CA PHE A 262 0.35 15.00 8.53
C PHE A 262 -0.62 13.84 8.32
N ALA A 263 -0.67 13.26 7.11
CA ALA A 263 -1.55 12.14 6.81
C ALA A 263 -1.19 10.89 7.64
N ALA A 264 0.10 10.57 7.76
CA ALA A 264 0.57 9.41 8.51
C ALA A 264 0.27 9.52 10.02
N PHE A 265 0.55 10.66 10.64
CA PHE A 265 0.30 10.88 12.07
C PHE A 265 -1.19 11.01 12.37
N THR A 266 -1.98 11.62 11.47
CA THR A 266 -3.44 11.68 11.60
C THR A 266 -4.03 10.28 11.57
N ALA A 267 -3.65 9.46 10.57
CA ALA A 267 -4.12 8.08 10.46
C ALA A 267 -3.76 7.26 11.70
N PHE A 268 -2.52 7.37 12.17
CA PHE A 268 -2.06 6.67 13.36
C PHE A 268 -2.86 7.08 14.60
N SER A 269 -3.09 8.38 14.79
CA SER A 269 -3.85 8.90 15.94
C SER A 269 -5.30 8.44 15.93
N VAL A 270 -5.94 8.43 14.75
CA VAL A 270 -7.31 7.92 14.60
C VAL A 270 -7.38 6.42 14.86
N LEU A 271 -6.42 5.63 14.37
CA LEU A 271 -6.29 4.21 14.69
C LEU A 271 -6.05 3.96 16.19
N GLN A 272 -5.44 4.90 16.90
CA GLN A 272 -5.32 4.89 18.37
C GLN A 272 -6.60 5.29 19.11
N GLY A 273 -7.67 5.62 18.37
CA GLY A 273 -8.99 5.98 18.90
C GLY A 273 -9.22 7.48 19.06
N ALA A 274 -8.33 8.34 18.57
CA ALA A 274 -8.58 9.78 18.55
C ALA A 274 -9.68 10.12 17.54
N LYS A 275 -10.52 11.12 17.88
CA LYS A 275 -11.54 11.63 16.96
C LYS A 275 -10.86 12.50 15.88
N PRO A 276 -11.11 12.26 14.59
CA PRO A 276 -10.55 13.11 13.53
C PRO A 276 -11.21 14.49 13.54
N ASP A 277 -10.39 15.54 13.41
CA ASP A 277 -10.88 16.87 13.06
C ASP A 277 -11.06 16.94 11.54
N ARG A 278 -12.26 16.60 11.08
CA ARG A 278 -12.59 16.55 9.65
C ARG A 278 -12.36 17.89 8.95
N LYS A 279 -12.64 19.00 9.62
CA LYS A 279 -12.47 20.34 9.07
C LYS A 279 -11.00 20.67 8.89
N LEU A 280 -10.17 20.39 9.90
CA LEU A 280 -8.71 20.57 9.81
C LEU A 280 -8.13 19.71 8.69
N ILE A 281 -8.54 18.45 8.59
CA ILE A 281 -8.07 17.52 7.56
C ILE A 281 -8.44 18.04 6.17
N SER A 282 -9.71 18.33 5.89
CA SER A 282 -10.14 18.85 4.59
C SER A 282 -9.46 20.18 4.23
N ASN A 283 -9.33 21.11 5.19
CA ASN A 283 -8.64 22.38 4.95
C ASN A 283 -7.16 22.18 4.66
N THR A 284 -6.50 21.25 5.35
CA THR A 284 -5.09 20.92 5.10
C THR A 284 -4.93 20.31 3.71
N LEU A 285 -5.77 19.35 3.33
CA LEU A 285 -5.74 18.77 1.99
C LEU A 285 -5.94 19.84 0.91
N ARG A 286 -6.94 20.73 1.04
CA ARG A 286 -7.17 21.84 0.10
C ARG A 286 -6.02 22.85 0.06
N LYS A 287 -5.31 23.06 1.17
CA LYS A 287 -4.14 23.93 1.21
C LYS A 287 -2.97 23.36 0.40
N TYR A 288 -2.78 22.04 0.46
CA TYR A 288 -1.61 21.39 -0.15
C TYR A 288 -1.87 20.84 -1.55
N LEU A 289 -3.05 20.28 -1.80
CA LEU A 289 -3.39 19.59 -3.03
C LEU A 289 -4.28 20.45 -3.93
N GLU A 290 -4.04 20.33 -5.22
CA GLU A 290 -4.86 20.85 -6.29
C GLU A 290 -5.36 19.68 -7.12
N LEU A 291 -6.66 19.69 -7.42
CA LEU A 291 -7.29 18.70 -8.30
C LEU A 291 -7.06 19.13 -9.75
N VAL A 292 -6.51 18.24 -10.56
CA VAL A 292 -6.06 18.49 -11.94
C VAL A 292 -6.99 17.83 -12.95
N SER A 293 -7.44 16.62 -12.66
CA SER A 293 -8.32 15.85 -13.54
C SER A 293 -9.07 14.77 -12.74
N LEU A 294 -10.19 14.29 -13.27
CA LEU A 294 -10.86 13.05 -12.81
C LEU A 294 -10.82 11.95 -13.87
N ASP A 295 -10.12 12.19 -14.97
CA ASP A 295 -9.95 11.23 -16.04
C ASP A 295 -8.83 10.25 -15.69
N HIS A 296 -9.05 9.00 -16.07
CA HIS A 296 -8.05 7.96 -16.06
C HIS A 296 -7.81 7.54 -17.48
N HIS A 297 -6.61 7.02 -17.71
CA HIS A 297 -6.26 6.42 -18.98
C HIS A 297 -6.33 4.90 -18.82
N ASP A 298 -7.09 4.29 -19.72
CA ASP A 298 -7.28 2.85 -19.86
C ASP A 298 -6.51 2.39 -21.10
N SER A 299 -5.48 1.57 -20.90
CA SER A 299 -4.60 1.11 -21.98
C SER A 299 -5.30 0.23 -23.02
N ARG A 300 -6.52 -0.25 -22.74
CA ARG A 300 -7.35 -0.91 -23.75
C ARG A 300 -7.72 0.01 -24.90
N ASN A 301 -7.72 1.33 -24.68
CA ASN A 301 -8.03 2.30 -25.72
C ASN A 301 -6.88 2.52 -26.72
N ASP A 302 -5.65 2.13 -26.36
CA ASP A 302 -4.45 2.39 -27.18
C ASP A 302 -4.13 1.26 -28.17
N HIS A 303 -4.85 0.16 -28.08
CA HIS A 303 -4.49 -1.08 -28.75
C HIS A 303 -5.75 -1.76 -29.29
N GLY A 304 -5.72 -2.19 -30.56
CA GLY A 304 -6.85 -2.90 -31.17
C GLY A 304 -7.10 -4.27 -30.53
N ASP A 305 -8.34 -4.78 -30.60
CA ASP A 305 -8.88 -5.92 -29.82
C ASP A 305 -7.99 -7.19 -29.68
N ASP A 306 -7.07 -7.44 -30.62
CA ASP A 306 -6.24 -8.65 -30.70
C ASP A 306 -5.18 -8.80 -29.58
N TRP A 307 -4.66 -7.72 -28.99
CA TRP A 307 -3.56 -7.85 -28.02
C TRP A 307 -4.01 -8.43 -26.66
N LEU A 308 -5.26 -8.19 -26.25
CA LEU A 308 -5.81 -8.71 -24.99
C LEU A 308 -6.04 -10.22 -25.03
N VAL A 309 -6.17 -10.80 -26.23
CA VAL A 309 -6.35 -12.25 -26.43
C VAL A 309 -5.15 -13.04 -25.91
N HIS A 310 -3.95 -12.44 -25.92
CA HIS A 310 -2.71 -13.10 -25.49
C HIS A 310 -2.27 -12.73 -24.06
N ALA A 311 -2.98 -11.83 -23.39
CA ALA A 311 -2.59 -11.30 -22.08
C ALA A 311 -3.78 -11.19 -21.12
N SER A 312 -4.53 -12.27 -20.92
CA SER A 312 -5.73 -12.29 -20.06
C SER A 312 -5.47 -11.81 -18.62
N TRP A 313 -4.26 -12.00 -18.09
CA TRP A 313 -3.86 -11.50 -16.77
C TRP A 313 -3.82 -9.95 -16.70
N VAL A 314 -3.54 -9.27 -17.81
CA VAL A 314 -3.56 -7.80 -17.90
C VAL A 314 -4.98 -7.28 -17.74
N VAL A 315 -5.98 -8.02 -18.24
CA VAL A 315 -7.39 -7.61 -18.10
C VAL A 315 -7.80 -7.55 -16.63
N GLU A 316 -7.42 -8.54 -15.82
CA GLU A 316 -7.69 -8.55 -14.38
C GLU A 316 -7.04 -7.36 -13.67
N ASP A 317 -5.81 -7.01 -14.05
CA ASP A 317 -5.10 -5.85 -13.49
C ASP A 317 -5.76 -4.52 -13.89
N ILE A 318 -6.22 -4.39 -15.13
CA ILE A 318 -6.94 -3.20 -15.62
C ILE A 318 -8.29 -3.06 -14.91
N GLU A 319 -9.04 -4.15 -14.72
CA GLU A 319 -10.29 -4.13 -13.96
C GLU A 319 -10.05 -3.70 -12.50
N LEU A 320 -8.99 -4.23 -11.87
CA LEU A 320 -8.60 -3.80 -10.54
C LEU A 320 -8.24 -2.32 -10.50
N PHE A 321 -7.50 -1.82 -11.50
CA PHE A 321 -7.16 -0.40 -11.65
C PHE A 321 -8.41 0.48 -11.74
N ILE A 322 -9.41 0.09 -12.54
CA ILE A 322 -10.68 0.84 -12.68
C ILE A 322 -11.44 0.85 -11.36
N GLN A 323 -11.55 -0.30 -10.68
CA GLN A 323 -12.19 -0.37 -9.37
C GLN A 323 -11.49 0.51 -8.32
N GLN A 324 -10.16 0.60 -8.36
CA GLN A 324 -9.43 1.50 -7.48
C GLN A 324 -9.63 2.96 -7.87
N THR A 325 -9.67 3.28 -9.16
CA THR A 325 -9.93 4.63 -9.67
C THR A 325 -11.26 5.18 -9.15
N GLU A 326 -12.34 4.38 -9.17
CA GLU A 326 -13.62 4.82 -8.61
C GLU A 326 -13.54 5.05 -7.09
N LYS A 327 -12.91 4.16 -6.34
CA LYS A 327 -12.64 4.37 -4.90
C LYS A 327 -11.81 5.63 -4.64
N ASN A 328 -10.91 5.97 -5.55
CA ASN A 328 -10.06 7.15 -5.47
C ASN A 328 -10.87 8.44 -5.73
N LYS A 329 -11.79 8.43 -6.71
CA LYS A 329 -12.75 9.53 -6.94
C LYS A 329 -13.67 9.73 -5.74
N ASP A 330 -14.22 8.65 -5.19
CA ASP A 330 -15.06 8.70 -3.98
C ASP A 330 -14.30 9.28 -2.78
N ALA A 331 -13.02 8.93 -2.64
CA ALA A 331 -12.19 9.50 -1.59
C ALA A 331 -11.98 11.01 -1.76
N LEU A 332 -11.68 11.47 -2.98
CA LEU A 332 -11.54 12.90 -3.30
C LEU A 332 -12.83 13.68 -2.99
N ASN A 333 -13.99 13.10 -3.33
CA ASN A 333 -15.30 13.67 -3.01
C ASN A 333 -15.53 13.72 -1.49
N THR A 334 -15.28 12.61 -0.78
CA THR A 334 -15.52 12.46 0.66
C THR A 334 -14.78 13.51 1.49
N VAL A 335 -13.56 13.87 1.08
CA VAL A 335 -12.76 14.89 1.78
C VAL A 335 -13.05 16.31 1.31
N GLY A 336 -13.92 16.46 0.32
CA GLY A 336 -14.32 17.73 -0.26
C GLY A 336 -13.24 18.39 -1.12
N LEU A 337 -12.41 17.59 -1.81
CA LEU A 337 -11.47 18.11 -2.82
C LEU A 337 -12.14 18.34 -4.17
N ILE A 338 -13.26 17.67 -4.45
CA ILE A 338 -14.13 17.98 -5.59
C ILE A 338 -15.10 19.06 -5.14
N ASP A 339 -14.98 20.26 -5.70
CA ASP A 339 -15.95 21.34 -5.52
C ASP A 339 -16.77 21.55 -6.80
N GLY A 340 -17.87 22.30 -6.65
CA GLY A 340 -18.80 22.53 -7.76
C GLY A 340 -18.19 23.33 -8.91
N GLU A 341 -17.24 24.21 -8.61
CA GLU A 341 -16.52 25.00 -9.62
C GLU A 341 -15.64 24.10 -10.46
N PHE A 342 -14.80 23.27 -9.82
CA PHE A 342 -13.98 22.28 -10.52
C PHE A 342 -14.85 21.33 -11.36
N LEU A 343 -15.95 20.83 -10.79
CA LEU A 343 -16.81 19.88 -11.49
C LEU A 343 -17.43 20.51 -12.76
N TYR A 344 -17.85 21.78 -12.67
CA TYR A 344 -18.37 22.53 -13.81
C TYR A 344 -17.30 22.68 -14.91
N TRP A 345 -16.10 23.16 -14.55
CA TRP A 345 -15.00 23.34 -15.52
C TRP A 345 -14.57 22.02 -16.17
N TRP A 346 -14.49 20.94 -15.38
CA TRP A 346 -14.13 19.63 -15.88
C TRP A 346 -15.19 19.06 -16.84
N LEU A 347 -16.49 19.22 -16.53
CA LEU A 347 -17.58 18.79 -17.40
C LEU A 347 -17.61 19.58 -18.72
N GLU A 348 -17.39 20.89 -18.69
CA GLU A 348 -17.36 21.71 -19.91
C GLU A 348 -16.16 21.33 -20.78
N SER A 349 -14.97 21.14 -20.18
CA SER A 349 -13.78 20.68 -20.91
C SER A 349 -14.00 19.31 -21.55
N ARG A 350 -14.72 18.38 -20.89
CA ARG A 350 -15.09 17.09 -21.49
C ARG A 350 -16.06 17.22 -22.64
N LYS A 351 -17.02 18.14 -22.54
CA LYS A 351 -17.99 18.40 -23.61
C LYS A 351 -17.27 18.96 -24.84
N GLU A 352 -16.33 19.88 -24.66
CA GLU A 352 -15.48 20.39 -25.75
C GLU A 352 -14.65 19.25 -26.37
N ALA A 353 -13.99 18.41 -25.55
CA ALA A 353 -13.21 17.29 -26.05
C ALA A 353 -14.06 16.28 -26.85
N LEU A 354 -15.29 15.98 -26.39
CA LEU A 354 -16.22 15.12 -27.12
C LEU A 354 -16.70 15.75 -28.43
N GLN A 355 -16.93 17.07 -28.46
CA GLN A 355 -17.28 17.78 -29.69
C GLN A 355 -16.15 17.76 -30.72
N ILE A 356 -14.90 17.91 -30.26
CA ILE A 356 -13.71 17.79 -31.10
C ILE A 356 -13.59 16.36 -31.63
N ALA A 357 -13.72 15.35 -30.77
CA ALA A 357 -13.68 13.95 -31.18
C ALA A 357 -14.77 13.60 -32.20
N SER A 358 -16.02 14.03 -31.98
CA SER A 358 -17.10 13.81 -32.93
C SER A 358 -16.87 14.52 -34.27
N PHE A 359 -16.26 15.72 -34.25
CA PHE A 359 -15.91 16.44 -35.49
C PHE A 359 -14.89 15.66 -36.32
N TYR A 360 -13.92 15.00 -35.67
CA TYR A 360 -12.93 14.17 -36.36
C TYR A 360 -13.48 12.80 -36.78
N GLU A 361 -14.41 12.20 -36.04
CA GLU A 361 -15.10 10.95 -36.43
C GLU A 361 -16.05 11.15 -37.62
N GLU A 362 -16.74 12.29 -37.68
CA GLU A 362 -17.65 12.63 -38.80
C GLU A 362 -16.90 12.94 -40.09
N ARG A 363 -15.64 13.36 -40.00
CA ARG A 363 -14.76 13.46 -41.16
C ARG A 363 -14.21 12.09 -41.46
N GLU A 364 -14.59 11.50 -42.59
CA GLU A 364 -13.84 10.43 -43.24
C GLU A 364 -12.46 10.99 -43.63
N LEU A 365 -11.57 11.17 -42.65
CA LEU A 365 -10.20 11.60 -42.91
C LEU A 365 -9.55 10.49 -43.72
N THR A 366 -9.13 10.83 -44.93
CA THR A 366 -8.42 9.92 -45.82
C THR A 366 -7.17 9.46 -45.10
N GLU A 367 -7.07 8.18 -44.73
CA GLU A 367 -5.82 7.62 -44.19
C GLU A 367 -4.71 7.86 -45.22
N CYS A 368 -3.80 8.77 -44.92
CA CYS A 368 -2.61 9.02 -45.74
C CYS A 368 -1.71 7.79 -45.66
N ARG A 369 -1.74 6.96 -46.71
CA ARG A 369 -0.99 5.68 -46.77
C ARG A 369 0.32 5.80 -47.55
N SER A 370 0.52 6.92 -48.26
CA SER A 370 1.71 7.24 -49.04
C SER A 370 2.64 8.22 -48.31
N GLU A 371 3.94 8.14 -48.58
CA GLU A 371 4.96 9.12 -48.15
C GLU A 371 4.70 10.53 -48.72
N PHE A 372 3.77 10.66 -49.68
CA PHE A 372 3.34 11.91 -50.30
C PHE A 372 1.86 12.24 -50.09
N ASP A 373 1.12 11.46 -49.31
CA ASP A 373 -0.25 11.81 -48.92
C ASP A 373 -0.17 12.79 -47.74
N TYR A 374 -0.55 14.04 -47.99
CA TYR A 374 -0.71 15.03 -46.93
C TYR A 374 -2.12 14.92 -46.36
N PRO A 375 -2.30 14.99 -45.03
CA PRO A 375 -3.62 15.05 -44.42
C PRO A 375 -4.39 16.25 -44.96
N ASP A 376 -5.68 16.07 -45.27
CA ASP A 376 -6.58 17.15 -45.74
C ASP A 376 -6.74 18.30 -44.72
N ASP A 377 -6.21 18.11 -43.51
CA ASP A 377 -6.22 19.00 -42.36
C ASP A 377 -4.83 19.57 -41.98
N TYR A 378 -3.76 19.27 -42.74
CA TYR A 378 -2.44 19.88 -42.54
C TYR A 378 -2.35 21.25 -43.21
N PHE A 379 -2.89 22.28 -42.56
CA PHE A 379 -2.64 23.67 -42.95
C PHE A 379 -1.31 24.13 -42.34
N GLN A 380 -0.22 23.99 -43.09
CA GLN A 380 0.98 24.77 -42.78
C GLN A 380 0.70 26.21 -43.23
N VAL A 381 0.33 27.07 -42.28
CA VAL A 381 0.34 28.52 -42.53
C VAL A 381 1.82 28.88 -42.69
N GLU A 382 2.30 29.01 -43.92
CA GLU A 382 3.62 29.58 -44.19
C GLU A 382 3.59 31.01 -43.64
N ASP A 383 4.31 31.24 -42.54
CA ASP A 383 4.63 32.59 -42.09
C ASP A 383 5.38 33.28 -43.24
N ASP A 384 4.70 34.21 -43.90
CA ASP A 384 5.22 35.14 -44.90
C ASP A 384 6.04 34.50 -46.04
N TYR A 385 5.35 33.87 -47.00
CA TYR A 385 5.94 33.56 -48.30
C TYR A 385 6.44 34.85 -48.97
N VAL A 386 7.75 35.09 -48.90
CA VAL A 386 8.44 36.11 -49.71
C VAL A 386 8.87 35.43 -51.01
N PRO A 387 8.26 35.73 -52.16
CA PRO A 387 8.69 35.16 -53.42
C PRO A 387 10.17 35.47 -53.66
N SER A 388 10.96 34.43 -53.92
CA SER A 388 12.35 34.60 -54.35
C SER A 388 12.39 35.56 -55.54
N PRO A 389 13.28 36.57 -55.54
CA PRO A 389 13.41 37.47 -56.67
C PRO A 389 13.70 36.65 -57.94
N PRO A 390 13.20 37.09 -59.11
CA PRO A 390 13.40 36.37 -60.36
C PRO A 390 14.88 36.14 -60.60
N VAL A 391 15.23 34.90 -60.92
CA VAL A 391 16.60 34.48 -61.24
C VAL A 391 17.09 35.37 -62.39
N GLU A 392 18.08 36.23 -62.13
CA GLU A 392 18.73 37.01 -63.18
C GLU A 392 19.33 36.05 -64.22
N PRO A 393 19.29 36.39 -65.51
CA PRO A 393 19.85 35.55 -66.56
C PRO A 393 21.37 35.42 -66.33
N TRP A 394 21.80 34.20 -66.05
CA TRP A 394 23.19 33.81 -65.92
C TRP A 394 24.00 34.32 -67.12
N TYR A 395 24.84 35.33 -66.87
CA TYR A 395 26.00 35.62 -67.70
C TYR A 395 27.01 34.51 -67.42
N ASP A 396 27.06 33.52 -68.30
CA ASP A 396 28.07 32.46 -68.30
C ASP A 396 29.39 33.02 -68.88
N PRO A 397 30.45 33.24 -68.07
CA PRO A 397 31.71 33.79 -68.56
C PRO A 397 32.70 32.71 -69.02
N GLU A 398 32.36 31.42 -69.00
CA GLU A 398 33.29 30.33 -69.32
C GLU A 398 32.92 29.62 -70.63
N LEU A 399 32.72 30.44 -71.66
CA LEU A 399 32.92 30.05 -73.07
C LEU A 399 34.40 30.25 -73.43
N VAL A 400 35.22 29.21 -73.34
CA VAL A 400 36.39 29.01 -74.21
C VAL A 400 36.72 27.51 -74.34
N PRO A 401 37.36 27.06 -75.43
CA PRO A 401 36.78 26.06 -76.33
C PRO A 401 37.63 24.79 -76.43
N PHE A 402 37.00 23.64 -76.68
CA PHE A 402 37.58 22.55 -77.48
C PHE A 402 36.47 21.76 -78.16
#